data_AF-A0A843BPG8-F1
#
_entry.id   AF-A0A843BPG8-F1
#
_cell.length_a   1.000
_cell.length_b   1.000
_cell.length_c   1.000
_cell.angle_alpha   90.00
_cell.angle_beta   90.00
_cell.angle_gamma   90.00
#
_symmetry.space_group_name_H-M   'P 1'
#
loop_
_entity.id
_entity.type
_entity.pdbx_description
1 polymer ?
#
loop_
_entity_poly.entity_id
_entity_poly.type
_entity_poly.pdbx_seq_one_letter_code
_entity_poly.pdbx_strand_id
1 'polypeptide(L)'
;MKITAIAHSKHRNAFGLVGIEVDSNQKRAYVKMAKQWSRDKINTVPSEIAKLYREIKWSKTYIDQESGEHLIQDLRKSYNIPLKIITTQKKVKDPKGIEKITTMDKIEITQFMLTLMQNHQVKFPQNPSQIMAELEHQIAVYSEHKTEQGSIDYFAPGEEKDNLTKALLICCFAARKQLSLVPNDTVHVGGGIGNKVTQYNFRDMHESSTMQEFANL
;
A
#
# COMPACT_ATOMS: atom_id res chain seq x y z
N MET A 1 -8.31 10.48 -9.28
CA MET A 1 -8.41 10.77 -7.83
C MET A 1 -7.05 10.60 -7.18
N LYS A 2 -6.60 11.52 -6.32
CA LYS A 2 -5.28 11.44 -5.67
C LYS A 2 -5.40 10.90 -4.24
N ILE A 3 -4.74 9.79 -3.93
CA ILE A 3 -4.70 9.19 -2.59
C ILE A 3 -3.27 9.20 -2.10
N THR A 4 -3.07 9.52 -0.83
CA THR A 4 -1.81 9.22 -0.15
C THR A 4 -2.06 8.43 1.14
N ALA A 5 -1.10 7.60 1.52
CA ALA A 5 -1.14 6.84 2.74
C ALA A 5 0.22 6.87 3.46
N ILE A 6 0.15 6.77 4.78
CA ILE A 6 1.30 6.76 5.69
C ILE A 6 1.28 5.46 6.48
N ALA A 7 2.43 4.80 6.57
CA ALA A 7 2.61 3.59 7.38
C ALA A 7 4.00 3.56 8.01
N HIS A 8 4.15 2.79 9.09
CA HIS A 8 5.46 2.49 9.65
C HIS A 8 5.99 1.14 9.17
N SER A 9 7.28 0.89 9.41
CA SER A 9 7.89 -0.41 9.14
C SER A 9 7.56 -1.42 10.24
N LYS A 10 7.63 -2.72 9.95
CA LYS A 10 7.45 -3.81 10.93
C LYS A 10 8.19 -3.57 12.25
N HIS A 11 9.44 -3.12 12.17
CA HIS A 11 10.29 -2.85 13.33
C HIS A 11 10.16 -1.43 13.89
N ARG A 12 9.21 -0.63 13.37
CA ARG A 12 8.96 0.78 13.72
C ARG A 12 10.21 1.65 13.66
N ASN A 13 11.12 1.31 12.75
CA ASN A 13 12.40 1.99 12.54
C ASN A 13 12.35 2.98 11.35
N ALA A 14 11.23 3.02 10.62
CA ALA A 14 10.99 3.97 9.54
C ALA A 14 9.49 4.27 9.34
N PHE A 15 9.21 5.45 8.78
CA PHE A 15 7.92 5.87 8.26
C PHE A 15 7.98 5.96 6.75
N GLY A 16 6.93 5.51 6.08
CA GLY A 16 6.75 5.60 4.63
C GLY A 16 5.49 6.40 4.31
N LEU A 17 5.59 7.22 3.26
CA LEU A 17 4.46 7.86 2.62
C LEU A 17 4.49 7.50 1.14
N VAL A 18 3.37 7.02 0.63
CA VAL A 18 3.17 6.76 -0.80
C VAL A 18 1.95 7.53 -1.27
N GLY A 19 2.02 8.07 -2.49
CA GLY A 19 0.90 8.74 -3.13
C GLY A 19 0.65 8.19 -4.52
N ILE A 20 -0.62 7.88 -4.79
CA ILE A 20 -1.09 7.37 -6.08
C ILE A 20 -2.12 8.30 -6.70
N GLU A 21 -2.19 8.28 -8.02
CA GLU A 21 -3.28 8.85 -8.79
C GLU A 21 -4.05 7.72 -9.48
N VAL A 22 -5.34 7.65 -9.20
CA VAL A 22 -6.25 6.63 -9.74
C VAL A 22 -6.98 7.19 -10.95
N ASP A 23 -6.83 6.52 -12.08
CA ASP A 23 -7.67 6.66 -13.28
C ASP A 23 -8.74 5.56 -13.25
N SER A 24 -9.97 5.94 -12.95
CA SER A 24 -11.10 5.01 -12.84
C SER A 24 -11.60 4.51 -14.20
N ASN A 25 -11.34 5.23 -15.29
CA ASN A 25 -11.74 4.83 -16.63
C ASN A 25 -10.83 3.70 -17.13
N GLN A 26 -9.51 3.86 -16.92
CA GLN A 26 -8.53 2.85 -17.27
C GLN A 26 -8.36 1.76 -16.20
N LYS A 27 -8.98 1.94 -15.02
CA LYS A 27 -8.81 1.10 -13.83
C LYS A 27 -7.33 0.94 -13.46
N ARG A 28 -6.59 2.05 -13.49
CA ARG A 28 -5.13 2.09 -13.23
C ARG A 28 -4.81 3.00 -12.05
N ALA A 29 -3.80 2.62 -11.29
CA ALA A 29 -3.18 3.41 -10.24
C ALA A 29 -1.76 3.78 -10.68
N TYR A 30 -1.48 5.06 -10.79
CA TYR A 30 -0.15 5.58 -11.09
C TYR A 30 0.52 5.98 -9.78
N VAL A 31 1.66 5.38 -9.45
CA VAL A 31 2.47 5.76 -8.30
C VAL A 31 3.15 7.09 -8.64
N LYS A 32 2.77 8.15 -7.93
CA LYS A 32 3.24 9.52 -8.19
C LYS A 32 4.32 9.96 -7.22
N MET A 33 4.35 9.41 -6.01
CA MET A 33 5.38 9.74 -5.03
C MET A 33 5.64 8.59 -4.05
N ALA A 34 6.87 8.57 -3.55
CA ALA A 34 7.28 7.84 -2.37
C ALA A 34 8.18 8.75 -1.52
N LYS A 35 8.08 8.67 -0.20
CA LYS A 35 8.97 9.35 0.75
C LYS A 35 9.14 8.46 1.97
N GLN A 36 10.37 8.38 2.46
CA GLN A 36 10.71 7.61 3.66
C GLN A 36 11.46 8.48 4.63
N TRP A 37 11.19 8.26 5.92
CA TRP A 37 11.93 8.84 7.03
C TRP A 37 12.39 7.73 7.95
N SER A 38 13.64 7.77 8.37
CA SER A 38 14.15 6.94 9.45
C SER A 38 13.61 7.43 10.80
N ARG A 39 13.61 6.54 11.80
CA ARG A 39 13.06 6.83 13.13
C ARG A 39 13.74 8.01 13.83
N ASP A 40 15.03 8.23 13.61
CA ASP A 40 15.77 9.38 14.17
C ASP A 40 15.23 10.73 13.65
N LYS A 41 14.47 10.73 12.56
CA LYS A 41 13.82 11.92 11.98
C LYS A 41 12.36 12.09 12.40
N ILE A 42 11.85 11.31 13.36
CA ILE A 42 10.43 11.30 13.74
C ILE A 42 9.86 12.71 14.03
N ASN A 43 10.65 13.60 14.61
CA ASN A 43 10.22 14.97 14.94
C ASN A 43 9.99 15.85 13.71
N THR A 44 10.61 15.56 12.56
CA THR A 44 10.40 16.32 11.32
C THR A 44 9.28 15.75 10.46
N VAL A 45 8.93 14.47 10.65
CA VAL A 45 7.93 13.74 9.85
C VAL A 45 6.60 14.50 9.73
N PRO A 46 5.96 14.99 10.83
CA PRO A 46 4.69 15.69 10.70
C PRO A 46 4.77 16.93 9.81
N SER A 47 5.82 17.73 9.99
CA SER A 47 6.02 18.99 9.24
C SER A 47 6.27 18.75 7.75
N GLU A 48 7.04 17.71 7.41
CA GLU A 48 7.33 17.35 6.03
C GLU A 48 6.10 16.78 5.32
N ILE A 49 5.32 15.93 6.00
CA ILE A 49 4.03 15.45 5.48
C ILE A 49 3.08 16.63 5.22
N ALA A 50 2.99 17.59 6.15
CA ALA A 50 2.15 18.77 5.99
C ALA A 50 2.59 19.68 4.82
N LYS A 51 3.89 19.76 4.56
CA LYS A 51 4.41 20.44 3.36
C LYS A 51 3.96 19.73 2.09
N LEU A 52 4.20 18.42 1.99
CA LEU A 52 3.81 17.60 0.83
C LEU A 52 2.30 17.61 0.58
N TYR A 53 1.50 17.61 1.65
CA TYR A 53 0.05 17.67 1.55
C TYR A 53 -0.44 18.97 0.89
N ARG A 54 0.14 20.12 1.28
CA ARG A 54 -0.19 21.43 0.71
C ARG A 54 0.22 21.58 -0.75
N GLU A 55 1.37 21.00 -1.11
CA GLU A 55 1.91 21.07 -2.48
C GLU A 55 1.09 20.24 -3.47
N ILE A 56 0.74 19.00 -3.13
CA ILE A 56 0.16 18.05 -4.09
C ILE A 56 -1.38 18.05 -4.07
N LYS A 57 -1.97 18.54 -2.97
CA LYS A 57 -3.44 18.60 -2.73
C LYS A 57 -4.10 17.22 -2.87
N TRP A 58 -3.74 16.30 -1.98
CA TRP A 58 -4.32 14.96 -1.94
C TRP A 58 -5.82 14.99 -1.68
N SER A 59 -6.59 14.22 -2.45
CA SER A 59 -8.05 14.12 -2.26
C SER A 59 -8.41 13.34 -1.00
N LYS A 60 -7.59 12.32 -0.67
CA LYS A 60 -7.75 11.48 0.52
C LYS A 60 -6.37 11.18 1.11
N THR A 61 -6.25 11.30 2.42
CA THR A 61 -5.05 10.95 3.17
C THR A 61 -5.40 9.90 4.20
N TYR A 62 -4.66 8.80 4.17
CA TYR A 62 -4.81 7.68 5.10
C TYR A 62 -3.56 7.53 5.95
N ILE A 63 -3.73 7.02 7.16
CA ILE A 63 -2.62 6.67 8.05
C ILE A 63 -2.95 5.35 8.73
N ASP A 64 -1.97 4.45 8.75
CA ASP A 64 -2.08 3.24 9.55
C ASP A 64 -2.11 3.63 11.03
N GLN A 65 -3.09 3.13 11.78
CA GLN A 65 -3.23 3.34 13.23
C GLN A 65 -1.94 3.00 13.96
N GLU A 66 -1.21 1.97 13.51
CA GLU A 66 0.02 1.56 14.17
C GLU A 66 1.13 2.63 14.07
N SER A 67 1.03 3.60 13.16
CA SER A 67 1.98 4.72 12.98
C SER A 67 2.15 5.61 14.22
N GLY A 68 1.26 5.47 15.20
CA GLY A 68 1.41 6.08 16.52
C GLY A 68 0.53 7.32 16.72
N GLU A 69 -0.09 7.39 17.89
CA GLU A 69 -1.07 8.42 18.25
C GLU A 69 -0.49 9.83 18.18
N HIS A 70 0.76 10.03 18.57
CA HIS A 70 1.42 11.34 18.51
C HIS A 70 1.48 11.89 17.08
N LEU A 71 1.92 11.08 16.11
CA LEU A 71 1.98 11.49 14.70
C LEU A 71 0.57 11.80 14.17
N ILE A 72 -0.42 10.97 14.51
CA ILE A 72 -1.82 11.17 14.11
C ILE A 72 -2.35 12.50 14.68
N GLN A 73 -2.11 12.78 15.96
CA GLN A 73 -2.56 14.00 16.62
C GLN A 73 -1.88 15.24 16.04
N ASP A 74 -0.58 15.21 15.80
CA ASP A 74 0.13 16.33 15.20
C ASP A 74 -0.43 16.68 13.82
N LEU A 75 -0.59 15.67 12.96
CA LEU A 75 -1.13 15.88 11.62
C LEU A 75 -2.57 16.42 11.65
N ARG A 76 -3.42 15.94 12.57
CA ARG A 76 -4.83 16.39 12.67
C ARG A 76 -4.98 17.75 13.35
N LYS A 77 -4.33 17.97 14.48
CA LYS A 77 -4.54 19.15 15.34
C LYS A 77 -3.60 20.29 14.99
N SER A 78 -2.32 20.00 14.81
CA SER A 78 -1.28 21.01 14.58
C SER A 78 -1.24 21.45 13.12
N TYR A 79 -1.48 20.53 12.19
CA TYR A 79 -1.42 20.80 10.74
C TYR A 79 -2.78 20.77 10.02
N ASN A 80 -3.88 20.48 10.72
CA ASN A 80 -5.24 20.45 10.18
C ASN A 80 -5.40 19.56 8.93
N ILE A 81 -4.67 18.44 8.87
CA ILE A 81 -4.79 17.50 7.75
C ILE A 81 -5.99 16.57 8.00
N PRO A 82 -6.95 16.48 7.07
CA PRO A 82 -8.08 15.56 7.19
C PRO A 82 -7.62 14.11 6.96
N LEU A 83 -7.25 13.45 8.05
CA LEU A 83 -6.78 12.06 8.05
C LEU A 83 -7.90 11.05 8.24
N LYS A 84 -7.82 9.94 7.50
CA LYS A 84 -8.56 8.72 7.77
C LYS A 84 -7.63 7.68 8.37
N ILE A 85 -7.98 7.17 9.55
CA ILE A 85 -7.19 6.16 10.25
C ILE A 85 -7.65 4.78 9.76
N ILE A 86 -6.70 3.93 9.41
CA ILE A 86 -6.94 2.54 9.02
C ILE A 86 -6.23 1.62 9.99
N THR A 87 -6.93 0.60 10.47
CA THR A 87 -6.35 -0.49 11.24
C THR A 87 -6.02 -1.65 10.29
N THR A 88 -4.74 -1.97 10.15
CA THR A 88 -4.27 -3.15 9.41
C THR A 88 -4.14 -4.33 10.35
N GLN A 89 -4.88 -5.43 10.12
CA GLN A 89 -4.78 -6.63 10.96
C GLN A 89 -5.02 -7.90 10.16
N LYS A 90 -4.70 -9.06 10.75
CA LYS A 90 -4.94 -10.38 10.13
C LYS A 90 -6.35 -10.86 10.44
N LYS A 91 -6.99 -11.51 9.46
CA LYS A 91 -8.28 -12.22 9.62
C LYS A 91 -9.39 -11.32 10.16
N VAL A 92 -9.58 -10.17 9.51
CA VAL A 92 -10.61 -9.19 9.89
C VAL A 92 -12.00 -9.75 9.61
N LYS A 93 -12.85 -9.83 10.63
CA LYS A 93 -14.30 -10.09 10.47
C LYS A 93 -15.12 -8.83 10.76
N ASP A 94 -14.80 -7.74 10.06
CA ASP A 94 -15.47 -6.45 10.19
C ASP A 94 -15.88 -5.89 8.81
N PRO A 95 -16.99 -6.39 8.23
CA PRO A 95 -17.46 -5.93 6.93
C PRO A 95 -17.75 -4.43 6.89
N LYS A 96 -18.26 -3.86 8.00
CA LYS A 96 -18.59 -2.44 8.10
C LYS A 96 -17.33 -1.57 8.07
N GLY A 97 -16.29 -1.96 8.80
CA GLY A 97 -15.01 -1.26 8.80
C GLY A 97 -14.28 -1.39 7.46
N ILE A 98 -14.36 -2.56 6.82
CA ILE A 98 -13.84 -2.75 5.46
C ILE A 98 -14.55 -1.79 4.50
N GLU A 99 -15.88 -1.80 4.45
CA GLU A 99 -16.68 -0.94 3.58
C GLU A 99 -16.36 0.55 3.76
N LYS A 100 -16.23 0.98 5.03
CA LYS A 100 -15.90 2.38 5.40
C LYS A 100 -14.42 2.73 5.24
N ILE A 101 -13.57 1.77 4.90
CA ILE A 101 -12.12 1.94 4.74
C ILE A 101 -11.49 2.40 6.07
N THR A 102 -11.86 1.76 7.18
CA THR A 102 -11.28 1.97 8.52
C THR A 102 -10.56 0.72 9.02
N THR A 103 -10.84 -0.44 8.44
CA THR A 103 -10.20 -1.72 8.79
C THR A 103 -9.80 -2.44 7.52
N MET A 104 -8.61 -3.01 7.48
CA MET A 104 -8.05 -3.70 6.32
C MET A 104 -7.49 -5.07 6.72
N ASP A 105 -7.91 -6.14 6.03
CA ASP A 105 -7.27 -7.44 6.15
C ASP A 105 -5.97 -7.44 5.35
N LYS A 106 -4.85 -7.65 6.04
CA LYS A 106 -3.52 -7.62 5.45
C LYS A 106 -3.30 -8.67 4.36
N ILE A 107 -3.87 -9.87 4.51
CA ILE A 107 -3.70 -10.95 3.54
C ILE A 107 -4.50 -10.63 2.28
N GLU A 108 -5.79 -10.28 2.46
CA GLU A 108 -6.69 -9.96 1.34
C GLU A 108 -6.15 -8.81 0.50
N ILE A 109 -5.68 -7.74 1.14
CA ILE A 109 -5.16 -6.59 0.40
C ILE A 109 -3.85 -6.88 -0.32
N THR A 110 -2.98 -7.71 0.28
CA THR A 110 -1.71 -8.09 -0.36
C THR A 110 -1.99 -8.90 -1.63
N GLN A 111 -2.93 -9.84 -1.56
CA GLN A 111 -3.39 -10.61 -2.72
C GLN A 111 -4.03 -9.71 -3.78
N PHE A 112 -4.86 -8.74 -3.37
CA PHE A 112 -5.44 -7.78 -4.30
C PHE A 112 -4.38 -6.93 -5.00
N MET A 113 -3.39 -6.41 -4.28
CA MET A 113 -2.30 -5.64 -4.88
C MET A 113 -1.47 -6.49 -5.84
N LEU A 114 -1.19 -7.76 -5.51
CA LEU A 114 -0.54 -8.70 -6.41
C LEU A 114 -1.31 -8.84 -7.72
N THR A 115 -2.63 -9.05 -7.66
CA THR A 115 -3.48 -9.11 -8.86
C THR A 115 -3.42 -7.82 -9.68
N LEU A 116 -3.46 -6.64 -9.02
CA LEU A 116 -3.33 -5.36 -9.73
C LEU A 116 -1.97 -5.22 -10.43
N MET A 117 -0.89 -5.66 -9.79
CA MET A 117 0.45 -5.61 -10.39
C MET A 117 0.58 -6.59 -11.56
N GLN A 118 0.05 -7.81 -11.43
CA GLN A 118 0.05 -8.84 -12.50
C GLN A 118 -0.73 -8.37 -13.72
N ASN A 119 -1.85 -7.68 -13.51
CA ASN A 119 -2.64 -7.08 -14.58
C ASN A 119 -2.08 -5.74 -15.08
N HIS A 120 -0.87 -5.37 -14.65
CA HIS A 120 -0.22 -4.10 -14.97
C HIS A 120 -1.08 -2.86 -14.68
N GLN A 121 -1.95 -2.93 -13.67
CA GLN A 121 -2.84 -1.84 -13.24
C GLN A 121 -2.14 -0.87 -12.29
N VAL A 122 -1.08 -1.28 -11.59
CA VAL A 122 -0.18 -0.38 -10.86
C VAL A 122 0.96 0.02 -11.77
N LYS A 123 1.15 1.33 -12.00
CA LYS A 123 2.15 1.89 -12.90
C LYS A 123 3.13 2.77 -12.13
N PHE A 124 4.41 2.44 -12.24
CA PHE A 124 5.53 3.23 -11.72
C PHE A 124 6.02 4.22 -12.79
N PRO A 125 6.68 5.32 -12.40
CA PRO A 125 7.31 6.23 -13.35
C PRO A 125 8.44 5.54 -14.10
N GLN A 126 8.58 5.79 -15.41
CA GLN A 126 9.62 5.17 -16.25
C GLN A 126 11.05 5.51 -15.81
N ASN A 127 11.25 6.68 -15.22
CA ASN A 127 12.54 7.12 -14.68
C ASN A 127 12.42 7.20 -13.15
N PRO A 128 12.57 6.07 -12.43
CA PRO A 128 12.37 6.06 -10.99
C PRO A 128 13.49 6.84 -10.29
N SER A 129 13.08 7.77 -9.42
CA SER A 129 14.00 8.33 -8.43
C SER A 129 14.51 7.23 -7.49
N GLN A 130 15.61 7.46 -6.78
CA GLN A 130 16.16 6.50 -5.81
C GLN A 130 15.11 6.00 -4.79
N ILE A 131 14.23 6.88 -4.31
CA ILE A 131 13.18 6.49 -3.35
C ILE A 131 12.07 5.66 -3.99
N MET A 132 11.87 5.77 -5.30
CA MET A 132 10.94 4.94 -6.05
C MET A 132 11.52 3.54 -6.27
N ALA A 133 12.82 3.45 -6.59
CA ALA A 133 13.53 2.18 -6.65
C ALA A 133 13.54 1.46 -5.28
N GLU A 134 13.64 2.21 -4.18
CA GLU A 134 13.48 1.66 -2.83
C GLU A 134 12.06 1.11 -2.59
N LEU A 135 11.01 1.80 -3.05
CA LEU A 135 9.64 1.27 -2.98
C LEU A 135 9.53 -0.03 -3.80
N GLU A 136 10.04 -0.06 -5.03
CA GLU A 136 10.03 -1.27 -5.88
C GLU A 136 10.79 -2.43 -5.22
N HIS A 137 11.95 -2.17 -4.62
CA HIS A 137 12.70 -3.15 -3.83
C HIS A 137 11.90 -3.66 -2.64
N GLN A 138 11.32 -2.77 -1.82
CA GLN A 138 10.49 -3.17 -0.68
C GLN A 138 9.28 -4.01 -1.11
N ILE A 139 8.71 -3.78 -2.30
CA ILE A 139 7.65 -4.62 -2.85
C ILE A 139 8.21 -6.00 -3.23
N ALA A 140 9.35 -6.04 -3.92
CA ALA A 140 9.98 -7.29 -4.38
C ALA A 140 10.33 -8.24 -3.23
N VAL A 141 10.75 -7.70 -2.08
CA VAL A 141 11.10 -8.50 -0.89
C VAL A 141 9.93 -8.72 0.08
N TYR A 142 8.74 -8.17 -0.19
CA TYR A 142 7.57 -8.33 0.66
C TYR A 142 6.87 -9.67 0.41
N SER A 143 7.38 -10.74 1.02
CA SER A 143 6.95 -12.11 0.72
C SER A 143 5.97 -12.69 1.75
N GLU A 144 5.34 -13.82 1.38
CA GLU A 144 4.59 -14.68 2.28
C GLU A 144 5.52 -15.39 3.26
N HIS A 145 5.13 -15.46 4.53
CA HIS A 145 5.82 -16.22 5.58
C HIS A 145 4.82 -17.12 6.29
N LYS A 146 5.19 -18.39 6.46
CA LYS A 146 4.41 -19.38 7.21
C LYS A 146 5.07 -19.60 8.56
N THR A 147 4.31 -19.37 9.63
CA THR A 147 4.73 -19.75 10.98
C THR A 147 4.73 -21.28 11.13
N GLU A 148 5.44 -21.80 12.11
CA GLU A 148 5.41 -23.23 12.47
C GLU A 148 3.99 -23.77 12.72
N GLN A 149 3.09 -22.92 13.22
CA GLN A 149 1.68 -23.23 13.47
C GLN A 149 0.80 -23.18 12.20
N GLY A 150 1.40 -23.00 11.01
CA GLY A 150 0.70 -22.93 9.73
C GLY A 150 -0.02 -21.60 9.44
N SER A 151 0.09 -20.60 10.32
CA SER A 151 -0.45 -19.26 10.04
C SER A 151 0.38 -18.51 9.00
N ILE A 152 -0.30 -17.80 8.10
CA ILE A 152 0.30 -17.00 7.03
C ILE A 152 0.41 -15.53 7.47
N ASP A 153 1.52 -14.88 7.10
CA ASP A 153 1.72 -13.44 7.18
C ASP A 153 2.49 -12.93 5.96
N TYR A 154 2.51 -11.62 5.73
CA TYR A 154 3.33 -10.98 4.70
C TYR A 154 4.23 -9.92 5.32
N PHE A 155 5.54 -10.00 5.09
CA PHE A 155 6.47 -8.97 5.57
C PHE A 155 7.81 -9.06 4.86
N ALA A 156 8.61 -7.99 4.93
CA ALA A 156 9.98 -8.00 4.46
C ALA A 156 10.90 -8.75 5.46
N PRO A 157 11.79 -9.65 4.99
CA PRO A 157 12.61 -10.51 5.84
C PRO A 157 13.70 -9.74 6.60
N GLY A 158 14.19 -10.29 7.71
CA GLY A 158 15.29 -9.70 8.49
C GLY A 158 15.02 -8.25 8.91
N GLU A 159 16.00 -7.38 8.62
CA GLU A 159 16.00 -5.93 8.88
C GLU A 159 15.45 -5.09 7.71
N GLU A 160 14.98 -5.75 6.65
CA GLU A 160 14.37 -5.05 5.52
C GLU A 160 13.13 -4.27 5.95
N LYS A 161 12.96 -3.12 5.30
CA LYS A 161 11.85 -2.21 5.56
C LYS A 161 10.64 -2.58 4.69
N ASP A 162 9.45 -2.35 5.21
CA ASP A 162 8.19 -2.61 4.50
C ASP A 162 7.20 -1.43 4.59
N ASN A 163 7.64 -0.26 5.08
CA ASN A 163 6.79 0.90 5.29
C ASN A 163 6.26 1.50 3.98
N LEU A 164 7.07 1.51 2.91
CA LEU A 164 6.61 2.01 1.62
C LEU A 164 5.61 1.04 0.98
N THR A 165 5.87 -0.27 1.03
CA THR A 165 4.94 -1.30 0.56
C THR A 165 3.62 -1.25 1.33
N LYS A 166 3.65 -1.13 2.66
CA LYS A 166 2.44 -0.96 3.48
C LYS A 166 1.65 0.30 3.11
N ALA A 167 2.32 1.43 2.92
CA ALA A 167 1.65 2.64 2.46
C ALA A 167 1.00 2.46 1.08
N LEU A 168 1.67 1.75 0.16
CA LEU A 168 1.08 1.43 -1.15
C LEU A 168 -0.14 0.50 -1.02
N LEU A 169 -0.07 -0.54 -0.17
CA LEU A 169 -1.20 -1.43 0.12
C LEU A 169 -2.43 -0.66 0.59
N ILE A 170 -2.25 0.29 1.51
CA ILE A 170 -3.33 1.15 2.00
C ILE A 170 -3.91 2.01 0.87
N CYS A 171 -3.07 2.56 0.00
CA CYS A 171 -3.53 3.31 -1.17
C CYS A 171 -4.39 2.45 -2.10
N CYS A 172 -3.92 1.23 -2.42
CA CYS A 172 -4.66 0.26 -3.24
C CYS A 172 -5.99 -0.14 -2.58
N PHE A 173 -6.01 -0.36 -1.26
CA PHE A 173 -7.23 -0.69 -0.53
C PHE A 173 -8.26 0.43 -0.59
N ALA A 174 -7.80 1.68 -0.42
CA ALA A 174 -8.65 2.85 -0.51
C ALA A 174 -9.19 3.10 -1.92
N ALA A 175 -8.48 2.63 -2.94
CA ALA A 175 -8.84 2.73 -4.35
C ALA A 175 -9.60 1.50 -4.88
N ARG A 176 -9.78 0.44 -4.09
CA ARG A 176 -10.24 -0.87 -4.59
C ARG A 176 -11.52 -0.82 -5.42
N LYS A 177 -12.54 -0.05 -4.99
CA LYS A 177 -13.81 0.09 -5.75
C LYS A 177 -13.62 0.67 -7.16
N GLN A 178 -12.57 1.46 -7.38
CA GLN A 178 -12.25 2.08 -8.67
C GLN A 178 -11.27 1.24 -9.51
N LEU A 179 -10.55 0.32 -8.88
CA LEU A 179 -9.57 -0.56 -9.51
C LEU A 179 -10.14 -1.96 -9.79
N SER A 180 -11.22 -2.36 -9.11
CA SER A 180 -11.85 -3.66 -9.27
C SER A 180 -12.37 -3.89 -10.69
N LEU A 181 -12.02 -5.06 -11.22
CA LEU A 181 -12.51 -5.55 -12.51
C LEU A 181 -13.88 -6.23 -12.40
N VAL A 182 -14.24 -6.69 -11.20
CA VAL A 182 -15.53 -7.34 -10.92
C VAL A 182 -16.62 -6.28 -10.75
N PRO A 183 -17.78 -6.40 -11.45
CA PRO A 183 -18.97 -5.61 -11.16
C PRO A 183 -19.36 -5.75 -9.69
N ASN A 184 -19.94 -4.71 -9.09
CA ASN A 184 -20.19 -4.57 -7.64
C ASN A 184 -21.09 -5.65 -6.97
N ASP A 185 -21.47 -6.73 -7.65
CA ASP A 185 -22.52 -7.65 -7.21
C ASP A 185 -22.05 -8.97 -6.59
N THR A 186 -20.74 -9.22 -6.46
CA THR A 186 -20.24 -10.46 -5.82
C THR A 186 -19.10 -10.20 -4.85
N VAL A 187 -19.40 -9.54 -3.74
CA VAL A 187 -18.64 -9.78 -2.50
C VAL A 187 -19.23 -11.03 -1.85
N HIS A 188 -18.73 -12.20 -2.22
CA HIS A 188 -18.99 -13.40 -1.44
C HIS A 188 -18.26 -13.31 -0.11
N VAL A 189 -18.98 -12.82 0.90
CA VAL A 189 -18.64 -13.00 2.30
C VAL A 189 -18.86 -14.48 2.63
N GLY A 190 -17.80 -15.27 2.50
CA GLY A 190 -17.76 -16.66 2.93
C GLY A 190 -18.24 -17.67 1.89
N GLY A 191 -17.38 -18.65 1.61
CA GLY A 191 -17.71 -19.80 0.79
C GLY A 191 -16.52 -20.21 -0.06
N GLY A 192 -15.86 -21.31 0.32
CA GLY A 192 -14.72 -21.83 -0.41
C GLY A 192 -15.08 -22.14 -1.86
N ILE A 193 -14.29 -21.58 -2.78
CA ILE A 193 -14.15 -22.12 -4.13
C ILE A 193 -12.65 -22.15 -4.39
N GLY A 194 -12.13 -23.37 -4.52
CA GLY A 194 -10.76 -23.64 -4.90
C GLY A 194 -10.52 -23.16 -6.32
N ASN A 195 -10.13 -21.91 -6.47
CA ASN A 195 -9.24 -21.54 -7.54
C ASN A 195 -7.83 -21.85 -7.05
N LYS A 196 -7.09 -22.68 -7.81
CA LYS A 196 -5.64 -22.79 -7.66
C LYS A 196 -5.06 -21.39 -7.86
N VAL A 197 -4.92 -20.65 -6.77
CA VAL A 197 -4.03 -19.50 -6.70
C VAL A 197 -2.65 -20.13 -6.80
N THR A 198 -2.08 -20.11 -8.00
CA THR A 198 -0.67 -20.42 -8.15
C THR A 198 0.08 -19.49 -7.19
N GLN A 199 0.84 -20.08 -6.27
CA GLN A 199 1.68 -19.35 -5.32
C GLN A 199 2.69 -18.55 -6.14
N TYR A 200 2.54 -17.24 -6.21
CA TYR A 200 3.50 -16.36 -6.85
C TYR A 200 4.12 -15.47 -5.79
N ASN A 201 5.45 -15.40 -5.81
CA ASN A 201 6.20 -14.43 -5.02
C ASN A 201 6.30 -13.11 -5.81
N PHE A 202 6.33 -11.96 -5.12
CA PHE A 202 6.63 -10.67 -5.77
C PHE A 202 7.96 -10.71 -6.56
N ARG A 203 8.89 -11.57 -6.12
CA ARG A 203 10.17 -11.82 -6.77
C ARG A 203 10.04 -12.33 -8.22
N ASP A 204 9.06 -13.19 -8.49
CA ASP A 204 8.86 -13.81 -9.82
C ASP A 204 8.31 -12.81 -10.86
N MET A 205 7.78 -11.67 -10.38
CA MET A 205 7.20 -10.62 -11.22
C MET A 205 8.24 -9.60 -11.69
N HIS A 206 9.32 -9.40 -10.93
CA HIS A 206 10.34 -8.42 -11.29
C HIS A 206 11.20 -8.91 -12.47
N GLU A 207 11.44 -10.22 -12.56
CA GLU A 207 12.20 -10.84 -13.65
C GLU A 207 11.43 -10.82 -14.98
N SER A 208 10.10 -10.93 -14.95
CA SER A 208 9.26 -10.87 -16.16
C SER A 208 9.07 -9.45 -16.70
N SER A 209 9.21 -8.41 -15.86
CA SER A 209 9.19 -7.01 -16.32
C SER A 209 10.50 -6.54 -16.96
N THR A 210 11.60 -7.28 -16.78
CA THR A 210 12.91 -6.97 -17.37
C THR A 210 13.19 -7.68 -18.70
N MET A 211 12.31 -8.58 -19.15
CA MET A 211 12.41 -9.21 -20.47
C MET A 211 11.10 -9.07 -21.24
N GLN A 212 11.17 -8.26 -22.31
CA GLN A 212 10.24 -8.10 -23.44
C GLN A 212 9.35 -6.84 -23.47
N GLU A 213 9.63 -6.04 -24.53
CA GLU A 213 8.76 -5.11 -25.29
C GLU A 213 8.47 -3.74 -24.64
N PHE A 214 8.87 -2.58 -25.18
CA PHE A 214 8.97 -2.16 -26.59
C PHE A 214 10.20 -1.28 -26.86
N ALA A 215 11.05 -1.75 -27.79
CA ALA A 215 11.67 -0.86 -28.76
C ALA A 215 10.59 -0.55 -29.83
N ASN A 216 10.50 0.72 -30.22
CA ASN A 216 9.49 1.32 -31.10
C ASN A 216 8.19 1.75 -30.42
N LEU A 217 8.19 2.97 -29.89
CA LEU A 217 7.25 4.06 -30.21
C LEU A 217 7.81 5.39 -29.66
#